data_AF-A0A1L0BN39-F1
#
_entry.id   AF-A0A1L0BN39-F1
#
_cell.length_a   1.000
_cell.length_b   1.000
_cell.length_c   1.000
_cell.angle_alpha   90.00
_cell.angle_beta   90.00
_cell.angle_gamma   90.00
#
_symmetry.space_group_name_H-M   'P 1'
#
loop_
_entity.id
_entity.type
_entity.pdbx_description
1 polymer ?
#
loop_
_entity_poly.entity_id
_entity_poly.type
_entity_poly.pdbx_seq_one_letter_code
_entity_poly.pdbx_strand_id
1 'polypeptide(L)'
;MAIKKKSGIRAKLAKRATISSKIAEFKQEQVHENEFQGNPLLKLLTTTKKEKQLAKSTQFNEKILSKVTFNMSGGVSKSALRRRKRKEREQLKPKMDDLLLSLPETVNVVESKQKKKEVKYVADNKKPTNQPNPQKHTGHTKLLEAENKRFNQVLNNSQFKKTPFALLQQAINQNMGN
;
A
#
# COMPACT_ATOMS: atom_id res chain seq x y z
N MET A 1 -28.89 -16.44 46.27
CA MET A 1 -28.06 -16.29 45.06
C MET A 1 -26.66 -16.83 45.34
N ALA A 2 -26.24 -17.93 44.70
CA ALA A 2 -24.93 -18.55 44.95
C ALA A 2 -23.82 -17.86 44.14
N ILE A 3 -22.80 -17.34 44.84
CA ILE A 3 -21.68 -16.61 44.24
C ILE A 3 -20.74 -17.63 43.55
N LYS A 4 -20.70 -17.63 42.21
CA LYS A 4 -19.76 -18.45 41.42
C LYS A 4 -18.33 -17.95 41.62
N LYS A 5 -17.48 -18.75 42.31
CA LYS A 5 -16.05 -18.46 42.47
C LYS A 5 -15.32 -18.51 41.13
N LYS A 6 -14.51 -17.49 40.83
CA LYS A 6 -13.72 -17.39 39.58
C LYS A 6 -12.63 -18.46 39.56
N SER A 7 -12.55 -19.24 38.48
CA SER A 7 -11.56 -20.31 38.32
C SER A 7 -10.19 -19.76 37.94
N GLY A 8 -9.16 -20.14 38.71
CA GLY A 8 -7.77 -19.73 38.49
C GLY A 8 -7.13 -20.35 37.25
N ILE A 9 -6.03 -19.76 36.78
CA ILE A 9 -5.29 -20.16 35.57
C ILE A 9 -4.84 -21.64 35.65
N ARG A 10 -4.42 -22.10 36.83
CA ARG A 10 -4.04 -23.51 37.07
C ARG A 10 -5.21 -24.48 36.87
N ALA A 11 -6.41 -24.11 37.35
CA ALA A 11 -7.62 -24.92 37.16
C ALA A 11 -8.04 -24.97 35.67
N LYS A 12 -7.77 -23.92 34.89
CA LYS A 12 -8.01 -23.91 33.44
C LYS A 12 -7.01 -24.79 32.67
N LEU A 13 -5.74 -24.83 33.10
CA LEU A 13 -4.70 -25.70 32.54
C LEU A 13 -5.00 -27.18 32.78
N ALA A 14 -5.38 -27.55 34.00
CA ALA A 14 -5.73 -28.93 34.34
C ALA A 14 -6.92 -29.46 33.49
N LYS A 15 -7.96 -28.64 33.28
CA LYS A 15 -9.08 -28.98 32.40
C LYS A 15 -8.67 -29.14 30.93
N ARG A 16 -7.62 -28.45 30.48
CA ARG A 16 -7.13 -28.55 29.11
C ARG A 16 -6.34 -29.85 28.89
N ALA A 17 -5.61 -30.31 29.91
CA ALA A 17 -4.88 -31.58 29.88
C ALA A 17 -5.82 -32.80 29.80
N THR A 18 -6.92 -32.79 30.56
CA THR A 18 -7.92 -33.88 30.53
C THR A 18 -8.73 -33.92 29.24
N ILE A 19 -8.94 -32.78 28.60
CA ILE A 19 -9.57 -32.72 27.27
C ILE A 19 -8.58 -33.21 26.20
N SER A 20 -7.28 -32.90 26.31
CA SER A 20 -6.30 -33.37 25.33
C SER A 20 -6.09 -34.89 25.34
N SER A 21 -6.14 -35.54 26.51
CA SER A 21 -6.04 -37.00 26.61
C SER A 21 -7.25 -37.70 25.97
N LYS A 22 -8.47 -37.22 26.26
CA LYS A 22 -9.70 -37.76 25.64
C LYS A 22 -9.75 -37.57 24.13
N ILE A 23 -9.20 -36.47 23.61
CA ILE A 23 -9.10 -36.23 22.16
C ILE A 23 -8.05 -37.16 21.52
N ALA A 24 -6.99 -37.53 22.24
CA ALA A 24 -5.98 -38.46 21.74
C ALA A 24 -6.54 -39.90 21.66
N GLU A 25 -7.28 -40.34 22.68
CA GLU A 25 -7.98 -41.63 22.68
C GLU A 25 -9.00 -41.71 21.53
N PHE A 26 -9.82 -40.67 21.35
CA PHE A 26 -10.80 -40.62 20.25
C PHE A 26 -10.16 -40.56 18.84
N LYS A 27 -8.92 -40.06 18.73
CA LYS A 27 -8.17 -40.06 17.46
C LYS A 27 -7.56 -41.42 17.13
N GLN A 28 -7.19 -42.21 18.13
CA GLN A 28 -6.68 -43.57 17.90
C GLN A 28 -7.79 -44.50 17.39
N GLU A 29 -9.04 -44.31 17.81
CA GLU A 29 -10.18 -45.11 17.36
C GLU A 29 -10.65 -44.80 15.92
N GLN A 30 -10.22 -43.68 15.34
CA GLN A 30 -10.63 -43.23 13.99
C GLN A 30 -9.64 -43.62 12.88
N VAL A 31 -8.55 -44.33 13.19
CA VAL A 31 -7.56 -44.81 12.19
C VAL A 31 -8.02 -46.15 11.58
N HIS A 32 -9.29 -46.24 11.20
CA HIS A 32 -9.71 -47.21 10.19
C HIS A 32 -9.68 -46.47 8.85
N GLU A 33 -8.65 -46.78 8.05
CA GLU A 33 -8.53 -46.46 6.63
C GLU A 33 -9.75 -47.03 5.88
N ASN A 34 -10.85 -46.30 5.91
CA ASN A 34 -11.94 -46.51 4.98
C ASN A 34 -11.56 -45.73 3.72
N GLU A 35 -11.16 -46.44 2.66
CA GLU A 35 -11.21 -45.93 1.29
C GLU A 35 -12.66 -45.55 0.97
N PHE A 36 -13.07 -44.38 1.42
CA PHE A 36 -14.41 -43.87 1.21
C PHE A 36 -14.46 -43.34 -0.23
N GLN A 37 -14.93 -44.17 -1.17
CA GLN A 37 -15.41 -43.71 -2.46
C GLN A 37 -16.66 -42.85 -2.23
N GLY A 38 -16.45 -41.61 -1.80
CA GLY A 38 -17.50 -40.68 -1.45
C GLY A 38 -18.26 -40.19 -2.69
N ASN A 39 -19.58 -40.09 -2.55
CA ASN A 39 -20.47 -39.45 -3.52
C ASN A 39 -19.83 -38.14 -4.04
N PRO A 40 -19.61 -37.98 -5.36
CA PRO A 40 -18.92 -36.81 -5.93
C PRO A 40 -19.67 -35.48 -5.70
N LEU A 41 -20.95 -35.54 -5.31
CA LEU A 41 -21.77 -34.37 -4.95
C LEU A 41 -21.60 -33.94 -3.48
N LEU A 42 -21.08 -34.81 -2.61
CA LEU A 42 -20.74 -34.47 -1.23
C LEU A 42 -19.24 -34.24 -1.10
N LYS A 43 -18.83 -32.99 -1.29
CA LYS A 43 -17.43 -32.58 -1.10
C LYS A 43 -17.13 -32.43 0.40
N LEU A 44 -16.67 -33.50 1.02
CA LEU A 44 -16.17 -33.46 2.39
C LEU A 44 -14.93 -32.55 2.46
N LEU A 45 -14.86 -31.75 3.53
CA LEU A 45 -13.73 -30.87 3.80
C LEU A 45 -12.51 -31.74 4.18
N THR A 46 -11.54 -31.82 3.29
CA THR A 46 -10.29 -32.58 3.50
C THR A 46 -9.36 -31.98 4.57
N THR A 47 -9.63 -30.74 5.00
CA THR A 47 -8.80 -29.99 5.93
C THR A 47 -9.62 -29.47 7.10
N THR A 48 -9.08 -29.62 8.29
CA THR A 48 -9.75 -29.18 9.51
C THR A 48 -9.74 -27.65 9.62
N LYS A 49 -10.70 -27.06 10.37
CA LYS A 49 -10.73 -25.61 10.61
C LYS A 49 -9.45 -25.09 11.27
N LYS A 50 -8.84 -25.91 12.16
CA LYS A 50 -7.58 -25.61 12.84
C LYS A 50 -6.42 -25.52 11.85
N GLU A 51 -6.34 -26.48 10.94
CA GLU A 51 -5.32 -26.52 9.89
C GLU A 51 -5.46 -25.35 8.91
N LYS A 52 -6.70 -25.03 8.48
CA LYS A 52 -6.96 -23.83 7.67
C LYS A 52 -6.55 -22.54 8.36
N GLN A 53 -6.75 -22.44 9.67
CA GLN A 53 -6.31 -21.28 10.44
C GLN A 53 -4.79 -21.19 10.51
N LEU A 54 -4.10 -22.32 10.71
CA LEU A 54 -2.65 -22.40 10.73
C LEU A 54 -2.07 -22.01 9.38
N ALA A 55 -2.58 -22.58 8.28
CA ALA A 55 -2.17 -22.26 6.92
C ALA A 55 -2.37 -20.77 6.57
N LYS A 56 -3.47 -20.15 7.03
CA LYS A 56 -3.68 -18.71 6.88
C LYS A 56 -2.64 -17.89 7.63
N SER A 57 -2.27 -18.31 8.85
CA SER A 57 -1.26 -17.63 9.65
C SER A 57 0.14 -17.76 9.04
N THR A 58 0.51 -18.95 8.55
CA THR A 58 1.82 -19.17 7.92
C THR A 58 1.94 -18.41 6.61
N GLN A 59 0.94 -18.46 5.74
CA GLN A 59 0.90 -17.68 4.49
C GLN A 59 0.99 -16.17 4.75
N PHE A 60 0.38 -15.67 5.83
CA PHE A 60 0.50 -14.27 6.21
C PHE A 60 1.94 -13.93 6.63
N ASN A 61 2.55 -14.76 7.49
CA ASN A 61 3.92 -14.56 7.94
C ASN A 61 4.92 -14.63 6.78
N GLU A 62 4.76 -15.58 5.86
CA GLU A 62 5.56 -15.69 4.63
C GLU A 62 5.41 -14.45 3.75
N LYS A 63 4.19 -13.92 3.58
CA LYS A 63 3.95 -12.64 2.88
C LYS A 63 4.61 -11.47 3.55
N ILE A 64 4.69 -11.45 4.88
CA ILE A 64 5.42 -10.39 5.61
C ILE A 64 6.93 -10.52 5.40
N LEU A 65 7.48 -11.73 5.56
CA LEU A 65 8.92 -11.99 5.38
C LEU A 65 9.37 -11.73 3.93
N SER A 66 8.66 -12.25 2.94
CA SER A 66 8.95 -12.01 1.51
C SER A 66 8.80 -10.54 1.10
N LYS A 67 7.87 -9.80 1.72
CA LYS A 67 7.69 -8.37 1.43
C LYS A 67 8.77 -7.50 2.07
N VAL A 68 9.42 -7.99 3.12
CA VAL A 68 10.62 -7.37 3.70
C VAL A 68 11.85 -7.57 2.79
N THR A 69 11.92 -8.68 2.04
CA THR A 69 13.10 -8.96 1.18
C THR A 69 13.07 -8.29 -0.19
N PHE A 70 11.91 -8.05 -0.81
CA PHE A 70 11.82 -7.57 -2.20
C PHE A 70 11.41 -6.10 -2.41
N ASN A 71 11.15 -5.30 -1.38
CA ASN A 71 10.81 -3.87 -1.56
C ASN A 71 11.63 -2.94 -0.66
N MET A 72 12.53 -2.19 -1.31
CA MET A 72 13.34 -1.10 -0.77
C MET A 72 12.53 0.13 -0.30
N SER A 73 11.59 -0.04 0.63
CA SER A 73 11.09 1.08 1.45
C SER A 73 10.70 0.61 2.86
N GLY A 74 11.68 0.11 3.61
CA GLY A 74 11.74 0.20 5.07
C GLY A 74 10.63 -0.48 5.88
N GLY A 75 9.92 -1.51 5.40
CA GLY A 75 9.00 -2.32 6.22
C GLY A 75 7.82 -1.57 6.86
N VAL A 76 7.66 -0.27 6.60
CA VAL A 76 6.64 0.57 7.21
C VAL A 76 5.41 0.61 6.32
N SER A 77 4.25 0.22 6.87
CA SER A 77 2.99 0.34 6.14
C SER A 77 2.70 1.78 5.71
N LYS A 78 1.97 1.97 4.60
CA LYS A 78 1.56 3.29 4.10
C LYS A 78 0.90 4.15 5.19
N SER A 79 0.09 3.55 6.07
CA SER A 79 -0.55 4.22 7.20
C SER A 79 0.48 4.72 8.22
N ALA A 80 1.45 3.87 8.58
CA ALA A 80 2.51 4.24 9.52
C ALA A 80 3.42 5.35 8.95
N LEU A 81 3.74 5.32 7.65
CA LEU A 81 4.47 6.41 6.99
C LEU A 81 3.68 7.74 7.02
N ARG A 82 2.37 7.69 6.75
CA ARG A 82 1.50 8.88 6.83
C ARG A 82 1.42 9.44 8.24
N ARG A 83 1.34 8.58 9.26
CA ARG A 83 1.33 8.97 10.69
C ARG A 83 2.66 9.64 11.07
N ARG A 84 3.79 9.04 10.70
CA ARG A 84 5.13 9.63 10.92
C ARG A 84 5.25 11.02 10.30
N LYS A 85 4.90 11.16 9.02
CA LYS A 85 4.90 12.45 8.33
C LYS A 85 3.91 13.47 8.90
N ARG A 86 2.82 13.03 9.55
CA ARG A 86 1.91 13.94 10.25
C ARG A 86 2.55 14.47 11.53
N LYS A 87 3.15 13.59 12.34
CA LYS A 87 3.88 13.97 13.57
C LYS A 87 5.06 14.91 13.28
N GLU A 88 5.89 14.58 12.29
CA GLU A 88 7.01 15.44 11.87
C GLU A 88 6.51 16.84 11.46
N ARG A 89 5.40 16.91 10.71
CA ARG A 89 4.77 18.21 10.36
C ARG A 89 4.22 18.95 11.57
N GLU A 90 3.63 18.25 12.55
CA GLU A 90 3.15 18.86 13.80
C GLU A 90 4.28 19.38 14.69
N GLN A 91 5.46 18.75 14.63
CA GLN A 91 6.67 19.21 15.30
C GLN A 91 7.30 20.43 14.61
N LEU A 92 7.22 20.50 13.28
CA LEU A 92 7.72 21.63 12.48
C LEU A 92 6.76 22.83 12.41
N LYS A 93 5.52 22.69 12.91
CA LYS A 93 4.62 23.82 13.02
C LYS A 93 5.20 24.82 14.03
N PRO A 94 5.12 26.13 13.77
CA PRO A 94 5.54 27.13 14.74
C PRO A 94 4.79 26.91 16.06
N LYS A 95 5.53 26.57 17.12
CA LYS A 95 5.01 26.49 18.47
C LYS A 95 5.49 27.73 19.20
N MET A 96 4.57 28.59 19.60
CA MET A 96 4.89 29.81 20.34
C MET A 96 5.61 29.49 21.66
N ASP A 97 5.32 28.33 22.24
CA ASP A 97 5.95 27.84 23.46
C ASP A 97 7.46 27.57 23.29
N ASP A 98 7.91 27.21 22.08
CA ASP A 98 9.32 26.98 21.77
C ASP A 98 10.10 28.31 21.65
N LEU A 99 9.41 29.39 21.28
CA LEU A 99 10.00 30.73 21.20
C LEU A 99 10.32 31.31 22.58
N LEU A 100 9.58 30.92 23.62
CA LEU A 100 9.84 31.34 25.00
C LEU A 100 10.98 30.53 25.64
N LEU A 101 11.29 29.34 25.11
CA LEU A 101 12.40 28.49 25.57
C LEU A 101 13.71 28.76 24.81
N SER A 102 13.61 29.20 23.54
CA SER A 102 14.75 29.49 22.67
C SER A 102 15.23 30.94 22.76
N LEU A 103 14.58 31.82 23.55
CA LEU A 103 15.04 33.19 23.72
C LEU A 103 16.21 33.21 24.72
N PRO A 104 17.44 33.57 24.31
CA PRO A 104 18.46 33.95 25.29
C PRO A 104 17.96 35.17 26.08
N GLU A 105 18.06 35.13 27.41
CA GLU A 105 17.51 36.14 28.35
C GLU A 105 18.03 37.59 28.12
N THR A 106 18.91 37.83 27.16
CA THR A 106 19.63 39.10 26.98
C THR A 106 19.90 39.47 25.52
N VAL A 107 18.89 39.79 24.71
CA VAL A 107 19.18 40.39 23.39
C VAL A 107 18.20 41.50 23.00
N ASN A 108 18.74 42.72 22.95
CA ASN A 108 18.11 43.91 22.43
C ASN A 108 17.65 43.71 20.97
N VAL A 109 16.39 44.01 20.71
CA VAL A 109 15.74 43.86 19.40
C VAL A 109 16.20 44.98 18.48
N VAL A 110 17.03 44.66 17.48
CA VAL A 110 17.28 45.52 16.31
C VAL A 110 16.62 44.86 15.10
N GLU A 111 15.56 45.48 14.60
CA GLU A 111 14.79 45.00 13.44
C GLU A 111 15.56 45.19 12.13
N SER A 112 16.30 44.17 11.69
CA SER A 112 16.86 44.15 10.33
C SER A 112 15.91 43.47 9.35
N LYS A 113 15.01 44.25 8.72
CA LYS A 113 14.21 43.82 7.56
C LYS A 113 15.09 43.75 6.31
N GLN A 114 15.84 42.67 6.14
CA GLN A 114 16.51 42.36 4.87
C GLN A 114 15.81 41.19 4.18
N LYS A 115 15.12 41.50 3.08
CA LYS A 115 14.54 40.51 2.17
C LYS A 115 15.67 39.69 1.55
N LYS A 116 15.90 38.47 2.06
CA LYS A 116 16.83 37.52 1.45
C LYS A 116 16.30 37.12 0.07
N LYS A 117 16.96 37.59 -1.00
CA LYS A 117 16.82 37.00 -2.34
C LYS A 117 17.54 35.65 -2.30
N GLU A 118 16.78 34.56 -2.35
CA GLU A 118 17.34 33.21 -2.45
C GLU A 118 18.03 33.06 -3.81
N VAL A 119 19.36 33.18 -3.81
CA VAL A 119 20.19 32.79 -4.96
C VAL A 119 20.22 31.27 -4.99
N LYS A 120 19.54 30.66 -5.96
CA LYS A 120 19.54 29.21 -6.16
C LYS A 120 20.84 28.80 -6.85
N TYR A 121 21.76 28.19 -6.12
CA TYR A 121 23.07 27.71 -6.62
C TYR A 121 23.04 26.29 -7.20
N VAL A 122 21.88 25.63 -7.22
CA VAL A 122 21.75 24.26 -7.73
C VAL A 122 20.81 24.26 -8.92
N ALA A 123 21.26 23.69 -10.04
CA ALA A 123 20.44 23.49 -11.22
C ALA A 123 19.22 22.63 -10.85
N ASP A 124 18.02 23.14 -11.09
CA ASP A 124 16.78 22.40 -10.90
C ASP A 124 16.76 21.24 -11.90
N ASN A 125 17.14 20.04 -11.45
CA ASN A 125 16.98 18.80 -12.20
C ASN A 125 15.48 18.62 -12.47
N LYS A 126 15.05 18.90 -13.71
CA LYS A 126 13.66 18.73 -14.14
C LYS A 126 13.27 17.28 -13.87
N LYS A 127 12.36 17.08 -12.92
CA LYS A 127 11.85 15.76 -12.59
C LYS A 127 11.26 15.15 -13.88
N PRO A 128 11.47 13.85 -14.12
CA PRO A 128 10.85 13.19 -15.27
C PRO A 128 9.35 13.45 -15.20
N THR A 129 8.80 13.93 -16.31
CA THR A 129 7.38 14.25 -16.40
C THR A 129 6.59 12.99 -16.08
N ASN A 130 5.60 13.11 -15.18
CA ASN A 130 4.74 11.99 -14.81
C ASN A 130 3.80 11.69 -15.97
N GLN A 131 4.33 11.03 -16.99
CA GLN A 131 3.55 10.59 -18.14
C GLN A 131 2.67 9.40 -17.75
N PRO A 132 1.45 9.32 -18.29
CA PRO A 132 0.57 8.19 -18.04
C PRO A 132 1.23 6.89 -18.50
N ASN A 133 1.21 5.87 -17.64
CA ASN A 133 1.76 4.55 -17.98
C ASN A 133 0.77 3.77 -18.87
N PRO A 134 1.12 3.45 -20.12
CA PRO A 134 0.22 2.77 -21.07
C PRO A 134 -0.18 1.36 -20.65
N GLN A 135 0.62 0.68 -19.83
CA GLN A 135 0.32 -0.67 -19.34
C GLN A 135 -0.78 -0.70 -18.27
N LYS A 136 -1.06 0.44 -17.63
CA LYS A 136 -2.09 0.53 -16.58
C LYS A 136 -3.38 1.04 -17.19
N HIS A 137 -4.51 0.43 -16.81
CA HIS A 137 -5.84 0.87 -17.26
C HIS A 137 -6.07 2.38 -17.07
N THR A 138 -5.68 2.94 -15.92
CA THR A 138 -5.81 4.38 -15.64
C THR A 138 -4.88 5.26 -16.48
N GLY A 139 -3.77 4.73 -16.96
CA GLY A 139 -2.91 5.43 -17.91
C GLY A 139 -3.47 5.35 -19.32
N HIS A 140 -3.98 4.18 -19.72
CA HIS A 140 -4.69 4.00 -20.99
C HIS A 140 -5.87 4.97 -21.14
N THR A 141 -6.74 5.09 -20.13
CA THR A 141 -7.87 6.03 -20.19
C THR A 141 -7.41 7.48 -20.36
N LYS A 142 -6.33 7.88 -19.67
CA LYS A 142 -5.77 9.24 -19.79
C LYS A 142 -5.12 9.50 -21.14
N LEU A 143 -4.46 8.51 -21.71
CA LEU A 143 -3.90 8.59 -23.06
C LEU A 143 -5.03 8.76 -24.08
N LEU A 144 -6.08 7.94 -23.97
CA LEU A 144 -7.25 8.02 -24.85
C LEU A 144 -7.96 9.39 -24.75
N GLU A 145 -8.13 9.94 -23.55
CA GLU A 145 -8.66 11.30 -23.37
C GLU A 145 -7.79 12.36 -24.04
N ALA A 146 -6.45 12.25 -23.93
CA ALA A 146 -5.53 13.18 -24.55
C ALA A 146 -5.53 13.05 -26.08
N GLU A 147 -5.60 11.83 -26.60
CA GLU A 147 -5.70 11.53 -28.03
C GLU A 147 -7.00 12.05 -28.62
N ASN A 148 -8.14 11.84 -27.95
CA ASN A 148 -9.42 12.39 -28.38
C ASN A 148 -9.40 13.92 -28.46
N LYS A 149 -8.76 14.59 -27.49
CA LYS A 149 -8.59 16.05 -27.53
C LYS A 149 -7.72 16.47 -28.72
N ARG A 150 -6.59 15.79 -28.94
CA ARG A 150 -5.70 16.06 -30.07
C ARG A 150 -6.40 15.82 -31.41
N PHE A 151 -7.18 14.76 -31.52
CA PHE A 151 -7.95 14.43 -32.70
C PHE A 151 -8.97 15.53 -33.03
N ASN A 152 -9.75 15.96 -32.04
CA ASN A 152 -10.69 17.07 -32.21
C ASN A 152 -9.99 18.38 -32.62
N GLN A 153 -8.79 18.65 -32.10
CA GLN A 153 -7.99 19.81 -32.52
C GLN A 153 -7.56 19.71 -33.98
N VAL A 154 -7.12 18.53 -34.43
CA VAL A 154 -6.73 18.30 -35.83
C VAL A 154 -7.92 18.49 -36.76
N LEU A 155 -9.10 17.96 -36.42
CA LEU A 155 -10.32 18.13 -37.21
C LEU A 155 -10.75 19.60 -37.36
N ASN A 156 -10.48 20.41 -36.33
CA ASN A 156 -10.80 21.84 -36.36
C ASN A 156 -9.76 22.70 -37.09
N ASN A 157 -8.58 22.16 -37.41
CA ASN A 157 -7.53 22.90 -38.10
C ASN A 157 -7.90 23.16 -39.57
N SER A 158 -7.85 24.43 -39.99
CA SER A 158 -8.18 24.85 -41.36
C SER A 158 -7.23 24.25 -42.40
N GLN A 159 -5.97 24.03 -42.06
CA GLN A 159 -4.98 23.39 -42.93
C GLN A 159 -5.33 21.91 -43.16
N PHE A 160 -5.75 21.22 -42.10
CA PHE A 160 -6.19 19.83 -42.18
C PHE A 160 -7.45 19.67 -43.06
N LYS A 161 -8.39 20.61 -42.96
CA LYS A 161 -9.60 20.62 -43.82
C LYS A 161 -9.29 20.83 -45.30
N LYS A 162 -8.23 21.59 -45.63
CA LYS A 162 -7.83 21.84 -47.02
C LYS A 162 -7.10 20.65 -47.63
N THR A 163 -6.18 20.03 -46.91
CA THR A 163 -5.31 18.97 -47.43
C THR A 163 -5.06 17.85 -46.41
N PRO A 164 -6.07 17.01 -46.11
CA PRO A 164 -5.98 16.02 -45.03
C PRO A 164 -4.93 14.93 -45.32
N PHE A 165 -4.90 14.39 -46.54
CA PHE A 165 -4.01 13.28 -46.91
C PHE A 165 -2.53 13.68 -47.01
N ALA A 166 -2.23 14.92 -47.43
CA ALA A 166 -0.86 15.43 -47.50
C ALA A 166 -0.28 15.63 -46.10
N LEU A 167 -1.07 16.21 -45.17
CA LEU A 167 -0.68 16.35 -43.76
C LEU A 167 -0.54 14.99 -43.07
N LEU A 168 -1.39 14.02 -43.41
CA LEU A 168 -1.27 12.66 -42.91
C LEU A 168 0.02 12.00 -43.39
N GLN A 169 0.36 12.09 -44.68
CA GLN A 169 1.64 11.60 -45.20
C GLN A 169 2.83 12.25 -44.50
N GLN A 170 2.79 13.57 -44.31
CA GLN A 170 3.85 14.28 -43.59
C GLN A 170 3.99 13.82 -42.14
N ALA A 171 2.87 13.63 -41.43
CA ALA A 171 2.87 13.15 -40.06
C ALA A 171 3.38 11.71 -39.94
N ILE A 172 3.01 10.83 -40.87
CA ILE A 172 3.53 9.46 -40.95
C ILE A 172 5.04 9.49 -41.19
N ASN A 173 5.51 10.29 -42.15
CA ASN A 173 6.94 10.41 -42.46
C ASN A 173 7.74 10.97 -41.27
N GLN A 174 7.21 11.94 -40.53
CA GLN A 174 7.84 12.48 -39.32
C GLN A 174 7.94 11.45 -38.18
N ASN A 175 6.95 10.56 -38.05
CA ASN A 175 6.94 9.52 -37.02
C ASN A 175 7.78 8.28 -37.41
N MET A 176 7.94 8.01 -38.71
CA MET A 176 8.74 6.89 -39.23
C MET A 176 10.21 7.26 -39.48
N GLY A 177 10.52 8.55 -39.56
CA GLY A 177 11.87 9.09 -39.82
C GLY A 177 12.71 9.38 -38.56
N ASN A 178 12.23 9.02 -37.38
CA ASN A 178 12.99 8.95 -36.12
C ASN A 178 13.05 7.49 -35.66
#